data_AF-A0AAV6C2N2-F1
#
_entry.id   AF-A0AAV6C2N2-F1
#
_cell.length_a   1.000
_cell.length_b   1.000
_cell.length_c   1.000
_cell.angle_alpha   90.00
_cell.angle_beta   90.00
_cell.angle_gamma   90.00
#
_symmetry.space_group_name_H-M   'P 1'
#
loop_
_entity.id
_entity.type
_entity.pdbx_description
1 polymer ?
#
loop_
_entity_poly.entity_id
_entity_poly.type
_entity_poly.pdbx_seq_one_letter_code
_entity_poly.pdbx_strand_id
1 'polypeptide(L)'
;DEEVEEAVKLAKQADLVVVTNYYARIEKRGNNRHLVKALKDAGHTVIVVTNFPYRKGVTTEADAVICNFSGSPDSIRAAADLVFGAVKPYPSTKMPIDLSAEKNLPDEAPAARPKKPAKKAGKEANPWGGKC
;
A
#
# COMPACT_ATOMS: atom_id res chain seq x y z
N ASP A 1 14.28 5.54 -1.02
CA ASP A 1 13.27 4.47 -1.01
C ASP A 1 13.64 3.47 -2.09
N GLU A 2 14.71 2.70 -1.86
CA GLU A 2 15.16 1.66 -2.79
C GLU A 2 14.04 0.63 -3.03
N GLU A 3 13.21 0.36 -2.01
CA GLU A 3 12.02 -0.49 -2.09
C GLU A 3 10.97 0.02 -3.09
N VAL A 4 10.73 1.33 -3.16
CA VAL A 4 9.77 1.91 -4.12
C VAL A 4 10.32 1.85 -5.53
N GLU A 5 11.61 2.15 -5.70
CA GLU A 5 12.28 2.04 -7.00
C GLU A 5 12.29 0.59 -7.50
N GLU A 6 12.52 -0.38 -6.61
CA GLU A 6 12.44 -1.81 -6.90
C GLU A 6 11.01 -2.22 -7.27
N ALA A 7 10.00 -1.80 -6.49
CA ALA A 7 8.60 -2.08 -6.78
C ALA A 7 8.18 -1.55 -8.15
N VAL A 8 8.55 -0.30 -8.49
CA VAL A 8 8.29 0.29 -9.82
C VAL A 8 9.04 -0.46 -10.92
N LYS A 9 10.27 -0.91 -10.66
CA LYS A 9 11.04 -1.70 -11.64
C LYS A 9 10.37 -3.05 -11.92
N LEU A 10 9.91 -3.75 -10.88
CA LEU A 10 9.22 -5.04 -11.01
C LEU A 10 7.85 -4.86 -11.69
N ALA A 11 7.12 -3.80 -11.35
CA ALA A 11 5.81 -3.50 -11.91
C ALA A 11 5.81 -3.37 -13.45
N LYS A 12 6.94 -2.98 -14.07
CA LYS A 12 7.10 -2.95 -15.53
C LYS A 12 6.83 -4.28 -16.24
N GLN A 13 6.87 -5.39 -15.50
CA GLN A 13 6.62 -6.73 -16.02
C GLN A 13 5.16 -7.19 -15.82
N ALA A 14 4.31 -6.34 -15.26
CA ALA A 14 2.93 -6.66 -14.92
C ALA A 14 1.94 -5.65 -15.53
N ASP A 15 0.80 -6.16 -16.00
CA ASP A 15 -0.29 -5.34 -16.53
C ASP A 15 -1.10 -4.66 -15.42
N LEU A 16 -1.09 -5.26 -14.22
CA LEU A 16 -1.87 -4.83 -13.06
C LEU A 16 -1.02 -4.93 -11.80
N VAL A 17 -1.07 -3.90 -10.95
CA VAL A 17 -0.42 -3.92 -9.64
C VAL A 17 -1.48 -3.93 -8.55
N VAL A 18 -1.42 -4.94 -7.68
CA VAL A 18 -2.27 -5.03 -6.49
C VAL A 18 -1.45 -4.71 -5.24
N VAL A 19 -1.83 -3.65 -4.54
CA VAL A 19 -1.16 -3.18 -3.33
C VAL A 19 -1.99 -3.57 -2.11
N THR A 20 -1.45 -4.43 -1.24
CA THR A 20 -2.12 -4.81 0.00
C THR A 20 -1.82 -3.83 1.12
N ASN A 21 -2.83 -3.12 1.62
CA ASN A 21 -2.70 -2.10 2.66
C ASN A 21 -3.49 -2.49 3.92
N TYR A 22 -3.09 -3.59 4.58
CA TYR A 22 -3.80 -4.14 5.74
C TYR A 22 -3.47 -3.40 7.04
N TYR A 23 -4.50 -3.08 7.84
CA TYR A 23 -4.39 -2.52 9.19
C TYR A 23 -3.35 -3.26 10.04
N ALA A 24 -2.56 -2.51 10.82
CA ALA A 24 -1.37 -2.96 11.56
C ALA A 24 -0.14 -3.36 10.71
N ARG A 25 -0.26 -3.49 9.39
CA ARG A 25 0.86 -3.69 8.45
C ARG A 25 1.07 -2.53 7.48
N ILE A 26 0.22 -1.51 7.59
CA ILE A 26 0.32 -0.25 6.87
C ILE A 26 1.68 0.38 7.18
N GLU A 27 2.31 0.95 6.16
CA GLU A 27 3.59 1.62 6.31
C GLU A 27 3.53 2.60 7.49
N LYS A 28 4.56 2.60 8.34
CA LYS A 28 4.60 3.50 9.50
C LYS A 28 4.49 4.98 9.12
N ARG A 29 4.81 5.31 7.86
CA ARG A 29 4.82 6.66 7.30
C ARG A 29 3.53 7.03 6.56
N GLY A 30 2.52 6.17 6.61
CA GLY A 30 1.18 6.45 6.13
C GLY A 30 0.56 5.32 5.32
N ASN A 31 -0.44 5.63 4.53
CA ASN A 31 -1.26 4.68 3.76
C ASN A 31 -0.61 4.12 2.46
N ASN A 32 0.72 4.02 2.37
CA ASN A 32 1.45 3.66 1.14
C ASN A 32 1.18 4.58 -0.07
N ARG A 33 0.62 5.79 0.13
CA ARG A 33 0.27 6.70 -0.97
C ARG A 33 1.47 7.06 -1.87
N HIS A 34 2.66 7.19 -1.30
CA HIS A 34 3.85 7.52 -2.09
C HIS A 34 4.24 6.39 -3.08
N LEU A 35 4.11 5.12 -2.67
CA LEU A 35 4.31 3.95 -3.52
C LEU A 35 3.21 3.87 -4.60
N VAL A 36 1.95 4.00 -4.21
CA VAL A 36 0.81 3.98 -5.15
C VAL A 36 0.98 5.08 -6.19
N LYS A 37 1.31 6.30 -5.75
CA LYS A 37 1.57 7.42 -6.66
C LYS A 37 2.73 7.12 -7.61
N ALA A 38 3.84 6.58 -7.12
CA ALA A 38 4.99 6.24 -7.97
C ALA A 38 4.64 5.19 -9.05
N LEU A 39 3.83 4.19 -8.70
CA LEU A 39 3.33 3.18 -9.64
C LEU A 39 2.38 3.79 -10.67
N LYS A 40 1.49 4.70 -10.25
CA LYS A 40 0.58 5.45 -11.13
C LYS A 40 1.35 6.37 -12.09
N ASP A 41 2.32 7.12 -11.58
CA ASP A 41 3.19 8.00 -12.37
C ASP A 41 4.01 7.21 -13.41
N ALA A 42 4.32 5.93 -13.12
CA ALA A 42 4.96 5.01 -14.05
C ALA A 42 4.00 4.38 -15.09
N GLY A 43 2.71 4.72 -15.05
CA GLY A 43 1.72 4.31 -16.05
C GLY A 43 0.97 3.02 -15.73
N HIS A 44 1.07 2.49 -14.51
CA HIS A 44 0.38 1.26 -14.13
C HIS A 44 -1.08 1.49 -13.70
N THR A 45 -1.92 0.48 -13.92
CA THR A 45 -3.19 0.33 -13.21
C THR A 45 -2.91 -0.22 -11.82
N VAL A 46 -3.41 0.46 -10.79
CA VAL A 46 -3.14 0.11 -9.39
C VAL A 46 -4.44 -0.07 -8.62
N ILE A 47 -4.60 -1.25 -8.03
CA ILE A 47 -5.72 -1.58 -7.12
C ILE A 47 -5.18 -1.71 -5.70
N VAL A 48 -5.84 -1.09 -4.74
CA VAL A 48 -5.53 -1.27 -3.31
C VAL A 48 -6.51 -2.26 -2.69
N VAL A 49 -5.99 -3.28 -2.01
CA VAL A 49 -6.78 -4.22 -1.20
C VAL A 49 -6.50 -3.95 0.27
N THR A 50 -7.54 -3.72 1.07
CA THR A 50 -7.42 -3.41 2.49
C THR A 50 -8.52 -4.08 3.32
N ASN A 51 -8.29 -4.21 4.61
CA ASN A 51 -9.33 -4.50 5.60
C ASN A 51 -9.76 -3.25 6.38
N PHE A 52 -9.22 -2.06 6.06
CA PHE A 52 -9.43 -0.84 6.82
C PHE A 52 -10.05 0.25 5.94
N PRO A 53 -11.34 0.56 6.10
CA PRO A 53 -12.08 1.42 5.17
C PRO A 53 -11.82 2.92 5.33
N TYR A 54 -10.99 3.31 6.30
CA TYR A 54 -10.69 4.71 6.62
C TYR A 54 -9.48 5.23 5.81
N ARG A 55 -9.25 6.55 5.78
CA ARG A 55 -8.19 7.19 4.97
C ARG A 55 -6.79 6.65 5.20
N LYS A 56 -6.51 6.03 6.35
CA LYS A 56 -5.23 5.37 6.61
C LYS A 56 -5.05 4.05 5.84
N GLY A 57 -6.14 3.36 5.52
CA GLY A 57 -6.16 2.11 4.77
C GLY A 57 -6.41 2.28 3.28
N VAL A 58 -6.98 3.42 2.87
CA VAL A 58 -7.30 3.74 1.47
C VAL A 58 -6.49 4.92 0.96
N THR A 59 -6.35 5.05 -0.36
CA THR A 59 -5.71 6.21 -1.00
C THR A 59 -6.54 6.67 -2.19
N THR A 60 -6.52 7.97 -2.45
CA THR A 60 -7.18 8.63 -3.60
C THR A 60 -6.41 8.45 -4.90
N GLU A 61 -5.16 7.98 -4.85
CA GLU A 61 -4.31 7.78 -6.04
C GLU A 61 -4.61 6.47 -6.78
N ALA A 62 -5.24 5.49 -6.13
CA ALA A 62 -5.51 4.19 -6.72
C ALA A 62 -6.68 4.24 -7.72
N ASP A 63 -6.64 3.41 -8.76
CA ASP A 63 -7.76 3.30 -9.73
C ASP A 63 -8.99 2.67 -9.09
N ALA A 64 -8.77 1.73 -8.17
CA ALA A 64 -9.83 1.12 -7.39
C ALA A 64 -9.33 0.71 -5.99
N VAL A 65 -10.28 0.62 -5.07
CA VAL A 65 -10.05 0.14 -3.71
C VAL A 65 -11.05 -0.97 -3.39
N ILE A 66 -10.54 -2.10 -2.90
CA ILE A 66 -11.34 -3.21 -2.39
C ILE A 66 -11.14 -3.29 -0.89
N CYS A 67 -12.20 -3.01 -0.14
CA CYS A 67 -12.23 -3.23 1.31
C CYS A 67 -12.89 -4.56 1.62
N ASN A 68 -12.10 -5.56 2.00
CA ASN A 68 -12.59 -6.92 2.31
C ASN A 68 -12.84 -7.14 3.81
N PHE A 69 -12.61 -6.12 4.65
CA PHE A 69 -12.80 -6.12 6.12
C PHE A 69 -12.11 -7.26 6.88
N SER A 70 -11.23 -8.03 6.24
CA SER A 70 -10.69 -9.27 6.80
C SER A 70 -9.34 -9.62 6.18
N GLY A 71 -8.44 -10.21 6.98
CA GLY A 71 -7.18 -10.80 6.52
C GLY A 71 -7.25 -12.31 6.29
N SER A 72 -8.44 -12.91 6.23
CA SER A 72 -8.59 -14.35 6.06
C SER A 72 -8.27 -14.80 4.62
N PRO A 73 -7.84 -16.06 4.43
CA PRO A 73 -7.61 -16.59 3.08
C PRO A 73 -8.82 -16.45 2.15
N ASP A 74 -10.03 -16.65 2.70
CA ASP A 74 -11.27 -16.56 1.91
C ASP A 74 -11.61 -15.12 1.51
N SER A 75 -11.35 -14.13 2.37
CA SER A 75 -11.58 -12.73 2.00
C SER A 75 -10.57 -12.24 0.96
N ILE A 76 -9.36 -12.82 0.93
CA ILE A 76 -8.36 -12.56 -0.10
C ILE A 76 -8.78 -13.20 -1.42
N ARG A 77 -9.26 -14.45 -1.41
CA ARG A 77 -9.80 -15.12 -2.62
C ARG A 77 -10.98 -14.34 -3.20
N ALA A 78 -11.93 -13.94 -2.36
CA ALA A 78 -13.08 -13.13 -2.81
C ALA A 78 -12.66 -11.77 -3.39
N ALA A 79 -11.62 -11.14 -2.84
CA ALA A 79 -11.06 -9.91 -3.41
C ALA A 79 -10.43 -10.16 -4.79
N ALA A 80 -9.71 -11.27 -4.98
CA ALA A 80 -9.18 -11.65 -6.29
C ALA A 80 -10.30 -11.97 -7.29
N ASP A 81 -11.32 -12.71 -6.87
CA ASP A 81 -12.49 -13.02 -7.71
C ASP A 81 -13.23 -11.74 -8.14
N LEU A 82 -13.27 -10.71 -7.28
CA LEU A 82 -13.82 -9.40 -7.62
C LEU A 82 -12.96 -8.65 -8.63
N VAL A 83 -11.63 -8.66 -8.46
CA VAL A 83 -10.68 -8.03 -9.41
C VAL A 83 -10.83 -8.62 -10.82
N PHE A 84 -10.96 -9.95 -10.92
CA PHE A 84 -11.06 -10.65 -12.21
C PHE A 84 -12.52 -10.86 -12.67
N GLY A 85 -13.50 -10.32 -11.94
CA GLY A 85 -14.91 -10.32 -12.35
C GLY A 85 -15.65 -11.65 -12.22
N ALA A 86 -15.06 -12.65 -11.55
CA ALA A 86 -15.74 -13.89 -11.16
C ALA A 86 -16.84 -13.61 -10.12
N VAL A 87 -16.57 -12.69 -9.20
CA VAL A 87 -17.58 -12.06 -8.34
C VAL A 87 -17.85 -10.66 -8.88
N LYS A 88 -19.13 -10.29 -8.99
CA LYS A 88 -19.55 -8.95 -9.41
C LYS A 88 -20.08 -8.16 -8.22
N PRO A 89 -19.75 -6.87 -8.10
CA PRO A 89 -20.33 -6.03 -7.07
C PRO A 89 -21.84 -5.91 -7.31
N TYR A 90 -22.61 -5.97 -6.23
CA TYR A 90 -24.06 -5.78 -6.33
C TYR A 90 -24.38 -4.27 -6.29
N PRO A 91 -25.22 -3.73 -7.20
CA PRO A 91 -25.44 -2.28 -7.32
C PRO A 91 -25.94 -1.58 -6.05
N SER A 92 -26.67 -2.30 -5.19
CA SER A 92 -27.20 -1.75 -3.94
C SER A 92 -26.26 -1.94 -2.75
N THR A 93 -25.06 -2.52 -2.93
CA THR A 93 -24.09 -2.68 -1.84
C THR A 93 -23.67 -1.32 -1.32
N LYS A 94 -23.71 -1.14 0.00
CA LYS A 94 -23.25 0.07 0.69
C LYS A 94 -22.22 -0.31 1.74
N MET A 95 -21.38 0.65 2.11
CA MET A 95 -20.52 0.49 3.28
C MET A 95 -21.39 0.35 4.52
N PRO A 96 -21.08 -0.60 5.43
CA PRO A 96 -21.83 -0.79 6.68
C PRO A 96 -21.53 0.28 7.73
N ILE A 97 -20.72 1.29 7.39
CA ILE A 97 -20.26 2.37 8.26
C ILE A 97 -20.44 3.72 7.56
N ASP A 98 -20.62 4.77 8.35
CA ASP A 98 -20.59 6.14 7.84
C ASP A 98 -19.13 6.62 7.69
N LEU A 99 -18.81 7.09 6.48
CA LEU A 99 -17.50 7.64 6.12
C LEU A 99 -17.55 9.15 5.89
N SER A 100 -18.66 9.83 6.26
CA SER A 100 -18.83 11.27 6.09
C SER A 100 -17.69 12.09 6.72
N ALA A 101 -17.24 11.69 7.92
CA ALA A 101 -16.11 12.31 8.62
C ALA A 101 -14.77 12.17 7.88
N GLU A 102 -14.57 11.08 7.13
CA GLU A 102 -13.34 10.80 6.38
C GLU A 102 -13.24 11.60 5.07
N LYS A 103 -14.36 12.18 4.61
CA LYS A 103 -14.44 12.88 3.31
C LYS A 103 -13.58 14.14 3.28
N ASN A 104 -13.55 14.87 4.40
CA ASN A 104 -12.88 16.17 4.51
C ASN A 104 -11.48 16.09 5.14
N LEU A 105 -11.02 14.87 5.46
CA LEU A 105 -9.66 14.68 5.94
C LEU A 105 -8.68 14.98 4.79
N PRO A 106 -7.60 15.72 5.07
CA PRO A 106 -6.55 15.91 4.08
C PRO A 106 -5.96 14.55 3.70
N ASP A 107 -5.62 14.40 2.42
CA ASP A 107 -4.84 13.24 1.99
C ASP A 107 -3.53 13.21 2.77
N GLU A 108 -3.13 12.02 3.21
CA GLU A 108 -1.87 11.86 3.92
C GLU A 108 -0.74 12.34 3.01
N ALA A 109 0.08 13.26 3.52
CA ALA A 109 1.20 13.80 2.75
C ALA A 109 2.12 12.63 2.36
N PRO A 110 2.58 12.55 1.10
CA PRO A 110 3.48 11.50 0.72
C PRO A 110 4.73 11.66 1.58
N ALA A 111 5.10 10.58 2.29
CA ALA A 111 6.24 10.63 3.20
C ALA A 111 7.46 11.21 2.47
N ALA A 112 8.11 12.20 3.08
CA ALA A 112 9.31 12.78 2.50
C ALA A 112 10.35 11.68 2.29
N ARG A 113 10.93 11.62 1.09
CA ARG A 113 12.02 10.68 0.76
C ARG A 113 13.07 10.76 1.88
N PRO A 114 13.52 9.64 2.46
CA PRO A 114 14.57 9.67 3.44
C PRO A 114 15.79 10.33 2.80
N LYS A 115 16.36 11.33 3.48
CA LYS A 115 17.69 11.83 3.13
C LYS A 115 18.59 10.59 3.14
N LYS A 116 19.31 10.33 2.03
CA LYS A 116 20.31 9.26 1.98
C LYS A 116 21.12 9.35 3.27
N PRO A 117 21.28 8.26 4.05
CA PRO A 117 22.10 8.31 5.23
C PRO A 117 23.46 8.85 4.79
N ALA A 118 23.90 9.94 5.42
CA ALA A 118 25.27 10.39 5.25
C ALA A 118 26.15 9.16 5.46
N LYS A 119 27.09 8.89 4.53
CA LYS A 119 28.06 7.81 4.67
C LYS A 119 28.62 7.92 6.08
N LYS A 120 28.26 6.99 6.96
CA LYS A 120 28.87 6.93 8.29
C LYS A 120 30.35 6.72 8.01
N ALA A 121 31.19 7.68 8.40
CA ALA A 121 32.62 7.47 8.48
C ALA A 121 32.84 6.15 9.22
N GLY A 122 33.68 5.27 8.67
CA GLY A 122 33.84 3.90 9.12
C GLY A 122 33.96 3.84 10.64
N LYS A 123 33.08 3.07 11.29
CA LYS A 123 33.31 2.72 12.69
C LYS A 123 34.55 1.84 12.73
N GLU A 124 35.52 2.21 13.56
CA GLU A 124 36.66 1.35 13.90
C GLU A 124 36.14 -0.04 14.28
N ALA A 125 36.80 -1.06 13.76
CA ALA A 125 36.45 -2.45 13.97
C ALA A 125 36.40 -2.75 15.48
N ASN A 126 35.31 -3.36 15.93
CA ASN A 126 35.19 -3.83 17.31
C ASN A 126 36.32 -4.83 17.60
N PRO A 127 37.24 -4.55 18.55
CA PRO A 127 38.37 -5.43 18.85
C PRO A 127 37.96 -6.81 19.41
N TRP A 128 36.67 -7.03 19.67
CA TRP A 128 36.14 -8.28 20.24
C TRP A 128 35.21 -9.06 19.28
N GLY A 129 35.13 -8.68 18.00
CA GLY A 129 34.33 -9.43 17.02
C GLY A 129 34.91 -10.83 16.75
N GLY A 130 34.24 -11.89 17.21
CA GLY A 130 34.61 -13.28 16.91
C GLY A 130 35.11 -14.13 18.09
N LYS A 131 34.91 -13.70 19.35
CA LYS A 131 35.04 -14.57 20.52
C LYS A 131 33.70 -14.80 21.19
N CYS A 132 32.88 -15.67 20.59
CA CYS A 132 31.89 -16.54 21.22
C CYS A 132 31.80 -17.79 20.35
#